data_AF-A0A7V0JHN5-F1
#
_entry.id   AF-A0A7V0JHN5-F1
#
_cell.length_a   1.000
_cell.length_b   1.000
_cell.length_c   1.000
_cell.angle_alpha   90.00
_cell.angle_beta   90.00
_cell.angle_gamma   90.00
#
_symmetry.space_group_name_H-M   'P 1'
#
loop_
_entity.id
_entity.type
_entity.pdbx_description
1 polymer ?
#
loop_
_entity_poly.entity_id
_entity_poly.type
_entity_poly.pdbx_seq_one_letter_code
_entity_poly.pdbx_strand_id
1 'polypeptide(L)' 'MKVELLTGCNCGSAEVARDNLAEAYRQMGLAPTWKEVDLDSPHISEEYKKYGSPTILVNGKDAFSPGGDSQGGT' A
#
# COMPACT_ATOMS: atom_id res chain seq x y z
N MET A 1 -4.71 -2.94 -12.31
CA MET A 1 -4.52 -2.10 -11.10
C MET A 1 -3.25 -2.57 -10.43
N LYS A 2 -2.28 -1.68 -10.21
CA LYS A 2 -1.03 -2.04 -9.51
C LYS A 2 -1.22 -1.69 -8.05
N VAL A 3 -1.17 -2.68 -7.17
CA VAL A 3 -1.21 -2.44 -5.72
C VAL A 3 0.13 -2.84 -5.13
N GLU A 4 0.66 -1.99 -4.27
CA GLU A 4 1.95 -2.17 -3.61
C GLU A 4 1.75 -2.00 -2.11
N LEU A 5 2.20 -2.98 -1.34
CA LEU A 5 2.17 -2.95 0.12
C LEU A 5 3.59 -2.71 0.62
N LEU A 6 3.80 -1.55 1.22
CA LEU A 6 5.08 -1.14 1.79
C LEU A 6 5.10 -1.54 3.27
N THR A 7 6.03 -2.40 3.64
CA THR A 7 6.21 -2.89 5.00
C THR A 7 7.65 -2.68 5.43
N GLY A 8 7.86 -2.24 6.65
CA GLY A 8 9.17 -2.21 7.30
C GLY A 8 9.37 -3.39 8.26
N CYS A 9 10.62 -3.65 8.59
CA CYS A 9 11.06 -4.70 9.49
C CYS A 9 10.42 -4.50 10.87
N ASN A 10 9.67 -5.51 11.30
CA ASN A 10 9.12 -5.65 12.65
C ASN A 10 7.89 -4.77 12.99
N CYS A 11 7.02 -4.45 12.03
CA CYS A 11 5.66 -4.01 12.37
C CYS A 11 4.74 -5.24 12.50
N GLY A 12 4.27 -5.54 13.72
CA GLY A 12 3.21 -6.55 13.92
C GLY A 12 1.93 -6.24 13.12
N SER A 13 1.76 -4.98 12.69
CA SER A 13 0.66 -4.54 11.83
C SER A 13 0.79 -4.94 10.36
N ALA A 14 1.92 -5.51 9.92
CA ALA A 14 2.11 -5.91 8.52
C ALA A 14 1.20 -7.07 8.12
N GLU A 15 1.02 -8.05 9.00
CA GLU A 15 0.11 -9.18 8.77
C GLU A 15 -1.35 -8.68 8.66
N VAL A 16 -1.76 -7.81 9.58
CA VAL A 16 -3.10 -7.17 9.54
C VAL A 16 -3.32 -6.40 8.25
N ALA A 17 -2.30 -5.68 7.75
CA ALA A 17 -2.40 -4.97 6.47
C ALA A 17 -2.57 -5.92 5.28
N ARG A 18 -1.92 -7.09 5.28
CA ARG A 18 -2.09 -8.13 4.25
C ARG A 18 -3.49 -8.72 4.29
N ASP A 19 -4.00 -9.07 5.48
CA ASP A 19 -5.34 -9.62 5.64
C ASP A 19 -6.41 -8.62 5.16
N ASN A 20 -6.33 -7.37 5.60
CA ASN A 20 -7.24 -6.31 5.17
C ASN A 20 -7.20 -6.11 3.66
N LEU A 21 -6.00 -6.15 3.05
CA LEU A 21 -5.87 -6.02 1.61
C LEU A 21 -6.47 -7.22 0.88
N ALA A 22 -6.23 -8.44 1.34
CA ALA A 22 -6.82 -9.65 0.80
C ALA A 22 -8.36 -9.62 0.89
N GLU A 23 -8.92 -9.17 2.02
CA GLU A 23 -10.36 -8.98 2.18
C GLU A 23 -10.92 -7.94 1.19
N ALA A 24 -10.23 -6.83 0.97
CA ALA A 24 -10.63 -5.84 -0.03
C ALA A 24 -10.66 -6.44 -1.45
N TYR A 25 -9.65 -7.23 -1.82
CA TYR A 25 -9.64 -7.97 -3.09
C TYR A 25 -10.83 -8.93 -3.20
N ARG A 26 -11.13 -9.69 -2.14
CA ARG A 26 -12.27 -10.62 -2.10
C ARG A 26 -13.61 -9.90 -2.23
N GLN A 27 -13.79 -8.76 -1.58
CA GLN A 27 -15.02 -7.95 -1.68
C GLN A 27 -15.23 -7.41 -3.10
N MET A 28 -14.15 -7.13 -3.83
CA MET A 28 -14.21 -6.72 -5.24
C MET A 28 -14.34 -7.91 -6.21
N GLY A 29 -14.33 -9.16 -5.73
CA GLY A 29 -14.30 -10.35 -6.59
C GLY A 29 -13.02 -10.48 -7.41
N LEU A 30 -11.93 -9.85 -6.96
CA LEU A 30 -10.63 -9.85 -7.63
C LEU A 30 -9.67 -10.84 -6.95
N ALA A 31 -8.76 -11.41 -7.74
CA ALA A 31 -7.68 -12.20 -7.19
C ALA A 31 -6.69 -11.30 -6.42
N PRO A 32 -6.21 -11.69 -5.22
CA PRO A 32 -5.24 -10.93 -4.45
C PRO A 32 -3.90 -10.85 -5.18
N THR A 33 -3.65 -9.72 -5.85
CA THR A 33 -2.42 -9.49 -6.61
C THR A 33 -1.79 -8.15 -6.24
N TRP A 34 -0.88 -8.14 -5.28
CA TRP A 34 -0.09 -6.96 -4.94
C TRP A 34 1.41 -7.29 -4.89
N LYS A 35 2.23 -6.26 -4.99
CA LYS A 35 3.68 -6.36 -4.80
C LYS A 35 4.03 -5.93 -3.38
N GLU A 36 4.70 -6.78 -2.63
CA GLU A 36 5.28 -6.39 -1.34
C GLU A 36 6.61 -5.68 -1.56
N VAL A 37 6.79 -4.58 -0.83
CA VAL A 37 7.97 -3.74 -0.89
C VAL A 37 8.51 -3.61 0.53
N ASP A 38 9.70 -4.17 0.75
CA ASP A 38 10.39 -4.09 2.03
C ASP A 38 11.13 -2.75 2.14
N LEU A 39 10.65 -1.89 3.03
CA LEU A 39 11.21 -0.55 3.25
C LEU A 39 12.58 -0.57 3.92
N ASP A 40 12.90 -1.65 4.63
CA ASP A 40 14.19 -1.86 5.27
C ASP A 40 15.24 -2.45 4.32
N SER A 41 14.83 -2.83 3.10
CA SER A 41 15.73 -3.37 2.11
C SER A 41 16.79 -2.34 1.75
N PRO A 42 18.09 -2.68 1.77
CA PRO A 42 19.15 -1.74 1.38
C PRO A 42 19.08 -1.34 -0.10
N HIS A 43 18.29 -2.05 -0.90
CA HIS A 43 18.05 -1.78 -2.32
C HIS A 43 16.74 -1.05 -2.60
N ILE A 44 16.06 -0.53 -1.57
CA ILE A 44 14.80 0.17 -1.73
C ILE A 44 14.97 1.48 -2.50
N SER A 45 14.11 1.72 -3.50
CA SER A 45 14.08 2.97 -4.24
C SER A 45 13.80 4.15 -3.31
N GLU A 46 14.47 5.28 -3.53
CA GLU A 46 14.31 6.50 -2.72
C GLU A 46 12.87 7.03 -2.72
N GLU A 47 12.12 6.78 -3.79
CA GLU A 47 10.70 7.12 -3.90
C GLU A 47 9.83 6.46 -2.83
N TYR A 48 10.21 5.27 -2.34
CA TYR A 48 9.47 4.53 -1.32
C TYR A 48 9.89 4.92 0.10
N LYS A 49 11.12 5.41 0.29
CA LYS A 49 11.67 5.81 1.62
C LYS A 49 10.90 6.96 2.28
N LYS A 50 10.12 7.72 1.51
CA LYS A 50 9.28 8.81 2.03
C LYS A 50 8.00 8.32 2.72
N TYR A 51 7.61 7.06 2.52
CA TYR A 51 6.41 6.48 3.12
C TYR A 51 6.75 5.76 4.43
N GLY A 52 5.81 5.77 5.36
CA GLY A 52 5.89 4.99 6.60
C GLY A 52 5.47 3.54 6.39
N SER A 53 5.67 2.71 7.42
CA SER A 53 5.14 1.35 7.48
C SER A 53 3.95 1.27 8.45
N PRO A 54 2.85 0.56 8.12
CA PRO A 54 2.50 0.04 6.80
C PRO A 54 1.85 1.10 5.89
N THR A 55 2.14 1.10 4.58
CA THR A 55 1.49 1.97 3.59
C THR A 55 1.03 1.16 2.38
N ILE A 56 -0.19 1.43 1.88
CA ILE A 56 -0.71 0.82 0.65
C ILE A 56 -0.71 1.85 -0.47
N LEU A 57 0.02 1.57 -1.54
CA LEU A 57 -0.01 2.37 -2.75
C LEU A 57 -0.91 1.71 -3.81
N VAL A 58 -1.86 2.47 -4.33
CA VAL A 58 -2.68 2.11 -5.49
C VAL A 58 -2.22 2.93 -6.68
N ASN A 59 -1.66 2.26 -7.68
CA ASN A 59 -1.04 2.87 -8.86
C ASN A 59 -0.01 3.96 -8.48
N GLY A 60 0.79 3.71 -7.43
CA GLY A 60 1.82 4.63 -6.93
C GLY A 60 1.29 5.79 -6.08
N LYS A 61 -0.01 5.83 -5.76
CA LYS A 61 -0.62 6.84 -4.86
C LYS A 61 -1.01 6.20 -3.53
N ASP A 62 -0.74 6.88 -2.43
CA ASP A 62 -1.18 6.45 -1.10
C ASP A 62 -2.70 6.46 -1.04
N ALA A 63 -3.28 5.31 -0.71
CA ALA A 63 -4.72 5.13 -0.60
C ALA A 63 -5.33 5.85 0.63
N PHE A 64 -4.52 6.17 1.64
CA PHE A 64 -4.95 6.75 2.91
C PHE A 64 -4.51 8.20 3.12
N SER A 65 -3.64 8.73 2.26
CA SER A 65 -3.23 10.13 2.34
C SER A 65 -4.43 11.04 2.00
N PRO A 66 -4.72 12.08 2.81
CA PRO A 66 -5.90 12.95 2.64
C PRO A 66 -5.85 13.91 1.43
N GLY A 67 -5.21 13.52 0.32
CA GLY A 67 -5.03 14.34 -0.89
C GLY A 67 -5.40 13.65 -2.20
N GLY A 68 -6.29 12.65 -2.15
CA GLY A 68 -6.54 11.73 -3.27
C GLY A 68 -7.63 12.12 -4.26
N ASP A 69 -8.57 12.97 -3.89
CA ASP A 69 -9.65 13.45 -4.76
C ASP A 69 -10.30 14.71 -4.17
N SER A 70 -9.61 15.84 -4.26
CA SER A 70 -10.35 17.07 -4.51
C SER A 70 -10.89 16.97 -5.94
N GLN A 71 -12.00 16.27 -6.11
CA GLN A 71 -12.92 16.52 -7.21
C GLN A 71 -13.31 17.99 -7.05
N GLY A 72 -12.61 18.88 -7.76
CA GLY A 72 -13.07 20.23 -8.03
C GLY A 72 -14.35 20.11 -8.87
N GLY A 73 -15.46 19.87 -8.19
CA GLY A 73 -16.80 19.91 -8.75
C GLY A 73 -17.26 21.36 -8.77
N THR A 74 -17.44 21.86 -10.00
CA THR A 74 -18.23 23.04 -10.46
C THR A 74 -17.96 24.40 -9.84
#